data_AF-A0A1L8SX49-F1
#
_entry.id   AF-A0A1L8SX49-F1
#
_cell.length_a   1.000
_cell.length_b   1.000
_cell.length_c   1.000
_cell.angle_alpha   90.00
_cell.angle_beta   90.00
_cell.angle_gamma   90.00
#
_symmetry.space_group_name_H-M   'P 1'
#
loop_
_entity.id
_entity.type
_entity.pdbx_description
1 polymer ?
#
loop_
_entity_poly.entity_id
_entity_poly.type
_entity_poly.pdbx_seq_one_letter_code
_entity_poly.pdbx_strand_id
1 'polypeptide(L)'
;MVILLIGPRVYQLEISESAAGFLMGFFSSITIVFILFILRNRQIMQDPKKLRTQRIARTDERNLQINGKALRFTSFVMSFVLVILSMIGSFISRELMYTATCLLWVFLISYLVGYFYFKKKL
;
A
#
# COMPACT_ATOMS: atom_id res chain seq x y z
N MET A 1 6.70 -7.23 12.47
CA MET A 1 7.75 -7.34 13.52
C MET A 1 7.79 -8.74 14.12
N VAL A 2 6.74 -9.16 14.85
CA VAL A 2 6.68 -10.48 15.50
C VAL A 2 6.84 -11.64 14.50
N ILE A 3 6.23 -11.54 13.31
CA ILE A 3 6.32 -12.57 12.26
C ILE A 3 7.77 -12.76 11.73
N LEU A 4 8.57 -11.69 11.66
CA LEU A 4 9.98 -11.78 11.22
C LEU A 4 10.93 -12.24 12.32
N LEU A 5 10.57 -12.07 13.59
CA LEU A 5 11.36 -12.55 14.73
C LEU A 5 11.08 -14.03 15.03
N ILE A 6 9.85 -14.48 14.81
CA ILE A 6 9.40 -15.85 15.12
C ILE A 6 9.47 -16.76 13.88
N GLY A 7 9.09 -16.25 12.71
CA GLY A 7 8.99 -17.02 11.47
C GLY A 7 10.29 -17.74 11.03
N PRO A 8 11.47 -17.09 11.03
CA PRO A 8 12.70 -17.74 10.58
C PRO A 8 13.11 -18.91 11.48
N ARG A 9 12.87 -18.81 12.79
CA ARG A 9 13.15 -19.88 13.77
C ARG A 9 12.21 -21.08 13.61
N VAL A 10 10.96 -20.84 13.24
CA VAL A 10 9.94 -21.90 13.09
C VAL A 10 10.06 -22.63 11.75
N TYR A 11 10.51 -21.95 10.69
CA TYR A 11 10.54 -22.49 9.33
C TYR A 11 11.95 -22.82 8.78
N GLN A 12 13.01 -22.71 9.58
CA GLN A 12 14.42 -22.92 9.16
C GLN A 12 14.76 -22.21 7.84
N LEU A 13 14.22 -21.00 7.66
CA LEU A 13 14.50 -20.17 6.49
C LEU A 13 15.83 -19.47 6.70
N GLU A 14 16.83 -19.79 5.87
CA GLU A 14 18.09 -19.04 5.79
C GLU A 14 17.83 -17.67 5.15
N ILE A 15 17.29 -16.74 5.94
CA ILE A 15 17.19 -15.34 5.54
C ILE A 15 18.57 -14.72 5.77
N SER A 16 19.18 -14.20 4.71
CA SER A 16 20.40 -13.38 4.81
C SER A 16 20.20 -12.28 5.86
N GLU A 17 21.17 -12.08 6.76
CA GLU A 17 21.09 -11.04 7.80
C GLU A 17 20.78 -9.66 7.20
N SER A 18 21.28 -9.39 6.00
CA SER A 18 21.00 -8.17 5.23
C SER A 18 19.51 -8.03 4.89
N ALA A 19 18.84 -9.11 4.47
CA ALA A 19 17.42 -9.09 4.15
C ALA A 19 16.55 -8.94 5.41
N ALA A 20 16.94 -9.60 6.51
CA ALA A 20 16.26 -9.46 7.80
C ALA A 20 16.34 -8.02 8.32
N GLY A 21 17.53 -7.41 8.29
CA GLY A 21 17.74 -6.01 8.67
C GLY A 21 16.92 -5.03 7.82
N PHE A 22 16.92 -5.22 6.49
CA PHE A 22 16.11 -4.40 5.57
C PHE A 22 14.62 -4.49 5.90
N LEU A 23 14.06 -5.70 6.01
CA LEU A 23 12.65 -5.91 6.30
C LEU A 23 12.28 -5.31 7.66
N MET A 24 13.16 -5.45 8.65
CA MET A 24 12.94 -4.86 9.97
C MET A 24 12.88 -3.31 9.89
N GLY A 25 13.81 -2.68 9.19
CA GLY A 25 13.78 -1.23 8.94
C GLY A 25 12.54 -0.78 8.17
N PHE A 26 12.17 -1.52 7.13
CA PHE A 26 10.99 -1.20 6.32
C PHE A 26 9.69 -1.25 7.14
N PHE A 27 9.45 -2.34 7.88
CA PHE A 27 8.23 -2.45 8.68
C PHE A 27 8.19 -1.52 9.89
N SER A 28 9.33 -1.22 10.51
CA SER A 28 9.38 -0.27 11.62
C SER A 28 9.04 1.14 11.14
N SER A 29 9.53 1.54 9.96
CA SER A 29 9.21 2.85 9.37
C SER A 29 7.71 3.01 9.10
N ILE A 30 7.05 2.01 8.50
CA ILE A 30 5.60 2.01 8.26
C ILE A 30 4.84 2.13 9.59
N THR A 31 5.30 1.39 10.61
CA THR A 31 4.68 1.41 11.94
C THR A 31 4.75 2.81 12.57
N ILE A 32 5.91 3.48 12.48
CA ILE A 32 6.08 4.85 12.99
C ILE A 32 5.14 5.82 12.28
N VAL A 33 5.08 5.79 10.96
CA VAL A 33 4.16 6.64 10.18
C VAL A 33 2.71 6.40 10.63
N PHE A 34 2.31 5.14 10.82
CA PHE A 34 0.97 4.79 11.26
C PHE A 34 0.65 5.33 12.67
N ILE A 35 1.61 5.21 13.61
CA ILE A 35 1.47 5.79 14.96
C ILE A 35 1.31 7.32 14.88
N LEU A 36 2.12 8.01 14.08
CA LEU A 36 2.00 9.46 13.88
C LEU A 36 0.62 9.85 13.34
N PHE A 37 0.09 9.08 12.39
CA PHE A 37 -1.27 9.29 11.87
C PHE A 37 -2.34 9.10 12.95
N ILE A 38 -2.24 8.05 13.77
CA ILE A 38 -3.19 7.82 14.88
C ILE A 38 -3.16 8.97 15.88
N LEU A 39 -1.97 9.40 16.29
CA LEU A 39 -1.79 10.50 17.24
C LEU A 39 -2.36 11.81 16.69
N ARG A 40 -2.06 12.13 15.43
CA ARG A 40 -2.63 13.29 14.73
C ARG A 40 -4.16 13.22 14.68
N ASN A 41 -4.72 12.06 14.35
CA ASN A 41 -6.16 11.89 14.24
C ASN A 41 -6.84 12.03 15.62
N ARG A 42 -6.22 11.51 16.67
CA ARG A 42 -6.68 11.68 18.06
C ARG A 42 -6.72 13.15 18.47
N GLN A 43 -5.69 13.92 18.15
CA GLN A 43 -5.67 15.37 18.42
C GLN A 43 -6.78 16.12 17.67
N ILE A 44 -7.07 15.72 16.42
CA ILE A 44 -8.13 16.36 15.62
C ILE A 44 -9.53 16.03 16.16
N MET A 45 -9.75 14.81 16.65
CA MET A 45 -11.02 14.42 17.26
C MET A 45 -11.31 15.16 18.57
N GLN A 46 -10.28 15.60 19.30
CA GLN A 46 -10.42 16.36 20.54
C GLN A 46 -10.77 17.84 20.30
N ASP A 47 -10.55 18.37 19.09
CA ASP A 47 -10.84 19.77 18.74
C ASP A 47 -12.06 19.84 17.79
N PRO A 48 -13.24 20.28 18.28
CA PRO A 48 -14.46 20.31 17.47
C PRO A 48 -14.35 21.25 16.26
N LYS A 49 -13.51 22.29 16.31
CA LYS A 49 -13.29 23.19 15.17
C LYS A 49 -12.51 22.47 14.08
N LYS A 50 -11.40 21.81 14.43
CA LYS A 50 -10.58 21.04 13.47
C LYS A 50 -11.37 19.86 12.88
N LEU A 51 -12.19 19.19 13.69
CA LEU A 51 -13.04 18.10 13.24
C LEU A 51 -14.08 18.58 12.21
N ARG A 52 -14.70 19.73 12.45
CA ARG A 52 -15.67 20.33 11.52
C ARG A 52 -15.00 20.71 10.19
N THR A 53 -13.83 21.34 10.23
CA THR A 53 -13.07 21.71 9.03
C THR A 53 -12.68 20.47 8.22
N GLN A 54 -12.22 19.40 8.88
CA GLN A 54 -11.91 18.14 8.19
C GLN A 54 -13.15 17.49 7.53
N ARG A 55 -14.31 17.55 8.18
CA ARG A 55 -15.55 17.00 7.61
C ARG A 55 -15.97 17.76 6.36
N ILE A 56 -15.90 19.08 6.39
CA ILE A 56 -16.19 19.93 5.22
C ILE A 56 -15.22 19.60 4.09
N ALA A 57 -13.92 19.53 4.38
CA ALA A 57 -12.90 19.19 3.38
C ALA A 57 -13.07 17.78 2.78
N ARG A 58 -13.59 16.81 3.55
CA ARG A 58 -13.86 15.44 3.06
C ARG A 58 -15.05 15.36 2.11
N THR A 59 -16.08 16.16 2.34
CA THR A 59 -17.32 16.14 1.54
C THR A 59 -17.28 17.13 0.37
N ASP A 60 -16.25 17.97 0.30
CA ASP A 60 -16.03 18.86 -0.85
C ASP A 60 -15.81 18.06 -2.13
N GLU A 61 -16.70 18.24 -3.11
CA GLU A 61 -16.68 17.59 -4.41
C GLU A 61 -15.34 17.80 -5.13
N ARG A 62 -14.72 18.97 -4.96
CA ARG A 62 -13.42 19.27 -5.57
C ARG A 62 -12.33 18.34 -5.04
N ASN A 63 -12.30 18.12 -3.73
CA ASN A 63 -11.31 17.23 -3.11
C ASN A 63 -11.55 15.77 -3.51
N LEU A 64 -12.81 15.37 -3.65
CA LEU A 64 -13.16 14.04 -4.15
C LEU A 64 -12.67 13.84 -5.60
N GLN A 65 -12.85 14.84 -6.47
CA GLN A 65 -12.37 14.80 -7.84
C GLN A 65 -10.85 14.77 -7.95
N ILE A 66 -10.14 15.60 -7.15
CA ILE A 66 -8.67 15.59 -7.10
C ILE A 66 -8.17 14.21 -6.67
N ASN A 67 -8.75 13.65 -5.61
CA ASN A 67 -8.38 12.33 -5.11
C ASN A 67 -8.63 11.24 -6.17
N GLY A 68 -9.80 11.27 -6.83
CA GLY A 68 -10.10 10.34 -7.91
C GLY A 68 -9.12 10.42 -9.09
N LYS A 69 -8.73 11.63 -9.52
CA LYS A 69 -7.72 11.82 -10.58
C LYS A 69 -6.34 11.35 -10.13
N ALA A 70 -5.92 11.69 -8.90
CA ALA A 70 -4.66 11.24 -8.34
C ALA A 70 -4.59 9.71 -8.25
N LEU A 71 -5.62 9.05 -7.72
CA LEU A 71 -5.69 7.59 -7.64
C LEU A 71 -5.62 6.93 -9.03
N ARG A 72 -6.30 7.48 -10.04
CA ARG A 72 -6.22 6.96 -11.42
C ARG A 72 -4.80 7.08 -11.97
N PHE A 73 -4.17 8.23 -11.80
CA PHE A 73 -2.79 8.45 -12.24
C PHE A 73 -1.81 7.53 -11.51
N THR A 74 -1.88 7.44 -10.18
CA THR A 74 -1.02 6.54 -9.39
C THR A 74 -1.25 5.07 -9.75
N SER A 75 -2.50 4.66 -10.00
CA SER A 75 -2.83 3.29 -10.44
C SER A 75 -2.17 2.97 -11.78
N PHE A 76 -2.22 3.90 -12.73
CA PHE A 76 -1.56 3.77 -14.02
C PHE A 76 -0.04 3.66 -13.87
N VAL A 77 0.58 4.58 -13.13
CA VAL A 77 2.02 4.59 -12.88
C VAL A 77 2.47 3.29 -12.20
N MET A 78 1.74 2.83 -11.18
CA MET A 78 2.08 1.60 -10.46
C MET A 78 2.00 0.37 -11.37
N SER A 79 0.95 0.28 -12.21
CA SER A 79 0.80 -0.80 -13.18
C SER A 79 1.95 -0.80 -14.19
N PHE A 80 2.32 0.38 -14.69
CA PHE A 80 3.43 0.56 -15.63
C PHE A 80 4.78 0.15 -15.02
N VAL A 81 5.04 0.55 -13.77
CA VAL A 81 6.26 0.16 -13.04
C VAL A 81 6.32 -1.36 -12.84
N LEU A 82 5.20 -2.01 -12.50
CA LEU A 82 5.16 -3.47 -12.33
C LEU A 82 5.42 -4.22 -13.65
N VAL A 83 4.93 -3.69 -14.78
CA VAL A 83 5.22 -4.25 -16.12
C VAL A 83 6.71 -4.14 -16.42
N ILE A 84 7.31 -2.96 -16.23
CA ILE A 84 8.76 -2.75 -16.43
C ILE A 84 9.55 -3.68 -15.50
N LEU A 85 9.18 -3.77 -14.23
CA LEU A 85 9.85 -4.63 -13.26
C LEU A 85 9.77 -6.11 -13.65
N SER A 86 8.63 -6.56 -14.20
CA SER A 86 8.50 -7.92 -14.72
C SER A 86 9.41 -8.14 -15.93
N MET A 87 9.47 -7.18 -16.85
CA MET A 87 10.32 -7.25 -18.04
C MET A 87 11.80 -7.30 -17.67
N ILE A 88 12.27 -6.38 -16.82
CA ILE A 88 13.64 -6.39 -16.29
C ILE A 88 13.87 -7.69 -15.49
N GLY A 89 12.89 -8.09 -14.68
CA GLY A 89 12.92 -9.32 -13.91
C GLY A 89 13.17 -10.56 -14.76
N SER A 90 12.63 -10.62 -15.98
CA SER A 90 12.84 -11.75 -16.89
C SER A 90 14.30 -11.96 -17.28
N PHE A 91 15.11 -10.89 -17.26
CA PHE A 91 16.55 -10.96 -17.53
C PHE A 91 17.39 -11.24 -16.28
N ILE A 92 16.86 -10.96 -15.08
CA ILE A 92 17.60 -11.09 -13.82
C ILE A 92 17.29 -12.42 -13.12
N SER A 93 16.02 -12.69 -12.83
CA SER A 93 15.60 -13.92 -12.16
C SER A 93 14.13 -14.23 -12.42
N ARG A 94 13.84 -15.52 -12.63
CA ARG A 94 12.47 -15.99 -12.87
C ARG A 94 11.52 -15.66 -11.71
N GLU A 95 12.02 -15.74 -10.48
CA GLU A 95 11.26 -15.43 -9.27
C GLU A 95 10.84 -13.95 -9.22
N LEU A 96 11.71 -13.02 -9.59
CA LEU A 96 11.39 -11.59 -9.62
C LEU A 96 10.33 -11.29 -10.68
N MET A 97 10.45 -11.89 -11.86
CA MET A 97 9.44 -11.79 -12.93
C MET A 97 8.07 -12.30 -12.48
N TYR A 98 8.01 -13.50 -11.90
CA TYR A 98 6.75 -14.09 -11.43
C TYR A 98 6.13 -13.29 -10.29
N THR A 99 6.94 -12.82 -9.35
CA THR A 99 6.47 -12.01 -8.23
C THR A 99 5.88 -10.68 -8.71
N ALA A 100 6.58 -9.96 -9.60
CA ALA A 100 6.07 -8.70 -10.17
C ALA A 100 4.79 -8.92 -10.99
N THR A 101 4.75 -9.97 -11.81
CA THR A 101 3.56 -10.36 -12.61
C THR A 101 2.38 -10.71 -11.71
N CYS A 102 2.61 -11.49 -10.65
CA CYS A 102 1.58 -11.88 -9.69
C CYS A 102 0.99 -10.66 -8.97
N LEU A 103 1.84 -9.72 -8.52
CA LEU A 103 1.39 -8.47 -7.91
C LEU A 103 0.56 -7.62 -8.86
N LEU A 104 0.92 -7.58 -10.15
CA LEU A 104 0.12 -6.90 -11.17
C LEU A 104 -1.26 -7.55 -11.33
N TRP A 105 -1.34 -8.88 -11.38
CA TRP A 105 -2.62 -9.60 -11.44
C TRP A 105 -3.49 -9.37 -10.21
N VAL A 106 -2.90 -9.41 -9.01
CA VAL A 106 -3.61 -9.11 -7.76
C VAL A 106 -4.18 -7.69 -7.80
N PHE A 107 -3.39 -6.72 -8.27
CA PHE A 107 -3.85 -5.35 -8.44
C PHE A 107 -5.02 -5.25 -9.43
N LEU A 108 -4.91 -5.84 -10.61
CA LEU A 108 -5.96 -5.81 -11.64
C LEU A 108 -7.25 -6.51 -11.20
N ILE A 109 -7.14 -7.69 -10.60
CA ILE A 109 -8.29 -8.45 -10.09
C ILE A 109 -8.97 -7.68 -8.97
N SER A 110 -8.21 -7.12 -8.02
CA SER A 110 -8.80 -6.32 -6.94
C SER A 110 -9.53 -5.08 -7.46
N TYR A 111 -8.98 -4.42 -8.49
CA TYR A 111 -9.64 -3.32 -9.18
C TYR A 111 -10.94 -3.77 -9.85
N LEU A 112 -10.93 -4.89 -10.60
CA LEU A 112 -12.12 -5.42 -11.26
C LEU A 112 -13.21 -5.80 -10.25
N VAL A 113 -12.86 -6.55 -9.21
CA VAL A 113 -13.80 -6.94 -8.13
C VAL A 113 -14.38 -5.69 -7.46
N GLY A 114 -13.53 -4.72 -7.11
CA GLY A 114 -13.96 -3.45 -6.54
C GLY A 114 -14.89 -2.70 -7.48
N TYR A 115 -14.54 -2.58 -8.76
CA TYR A 115 -15.35 -1.90 -9.76
C TYR A 115 -16.74 -2.53 -9.89
N PHE A 116 -16.83 -3.86 -10.04
CA PHE A 116 -18.12 -4.54 -10.14
C PHE A 116 -18.95 -4.43 -8.86
N TYR A 117 -18.31 -4.54 -7.69
CA TYR A 117 -18.98 -4.38 -6.41
C TYR A 117 -19.57 -2.97 -6.24
N PHE A 118 -18.77 -1.92 -6.51
CA PHE A 118 -19.21 -0.54 -6.36
C PHE A 118 -20.19 -0.12 -7.46
N LYS A 119 -20.02 -0.58 -8.70
CA LYS A 119 -20.98 -0.34 -9.80
C LYS A 119 -22.37 -0.90 -9.52
N LYS A 120 -22.47 -2.00 -8.77
CA LYS A 120 -23.78 -2.57 -8.38
C LYS A 120 -24.43 -1.79 -7.24
N LYS A 121 -23.63 -1.12 -6.42
CA LYS A 121 -24.07 -0.48 -5.16
C LYS A 121 -24.35 1.02 -5.31
N LEU A 122 -23.65 1.69 -6.22
CA LEU A 122 -23.80 3.09 -6.60
C LEU A 122 -24.66 3.20 -7.86
#